data_AF-A0A1G2F7R7-F1
#
_entry.id   AF-A0A1G2F7R7-F1
#
_cell.length_a   1.000
_cell.length_b   1.000
_cell.length_c   1.000
_cell.angle_alpha   90.00
_cell.angle_beta   90.00
_cell.angle_gamma   90.00
#
_symmetry.space_group_name_H-M   'P 1'
#
loop_
_entity.id
_entity.type
_entity.pdbx_description
1 polymer ?
#
loop_
_entity_poly.entity_id
_entity_poly.type
_entity_poly.pdbx_seq_one_letter_code
_entity_poly.pdbx_strand_id
1 'polypeptide(L)'
;MSKKNYFFIGTILAAVLFAGALASAEQADTTAPSAVSNLAASAITHSSVILSWTAPGDDGAVGTSTSYDMRYSTSLINESNFSSSNQVTGEPTPKIAGSAESMTVSGLSASTTYYFALKSRDEVPNVSVISNIVTITTLAAPDTTAPSAINNLSVTNITQSSVTLAWSAPGDDGFSGTASSYDMRYSTSLITSVNWSSATQASGEPSPLAAGTTQSLTVSGLSSSTTYYFAIKTKDEVPNESALSNVTSATTLAPSAPSPTPSGTAGFELKVTPHTLNLGSQGGWISVQLFISSPHNLRDIDIGSLRLNGTLQPDSNFRGTDKFSKGKDDKGRTVSNLLLKFYRAQVQGLIGSSSSGTFILTLTGTIGGQSFSASDTINILQNIRLGGDDDNDCEGCLLQSSSSPDVYIIINGKKRHIPSAQAFERMRLRWQEIRRVGQEILDAFLEDELIRAEGTPQVYIIINGFKRHIPSPAVFSSYGFNWGDISTVSASVLADYPTASLIRSAGDDKVYFLSGGQKHWVKSLSAFNKRGFSWGNVIIVNSAERDAIPGGTDLQ
;
A
#
# COMPACT_ATOMS: atom_id res chain seq x y z
N MET A 1 24.30 -97.35 -89.08
CA MET A 1 23.83 -96.19 -89.85
C MET A 1 22.62 -95.58 -89.13
N SER A 2 22.65 -94.26 -88.85
CA SER A 2 21.57 -93.34 -88.35
C SER A 2 20.80 -93.68 -87.06
N LYS A 3 20.83 -92.86 -85.97
CA LYS A 3 20.12 -91.57 -85.68
C LYS A 3 18.57 -91.73 -85.53
N LYS A 4 17.82 -91.17 -84.56
CA LYS A 4 17.99 -90.07 -83.57
C LYS A 4 16.77 -89.99 -82.58
N ASN A 5 17.01 -89.52 -81.33
CA ASN A 5 16.30 -88.65 -80.34
C ASN A 5 14.75 -88.45 -80.36
N TYR A 6 13.99 -88.21 -79.26
CA TYR A 6 14.08 -87.18 -78.19
C TYR A 6 13.24 -87.49 -76.89
N PHE A 7 13.58 -86.78 -75.80
CA PHE A 7 13.15 -86.71 -74.36
C PHE A 7 11.62 -86.56 -74.04
N PHE A 8 11.04 -87.26 -73.02
CA PHE A 8 10.81 -86.96 -71.55
C PHE A 8 9.73 -85.87 -71.28
N ILE A 9 8.73 -85.92 -70.37
CA ILE A 9 8.45 -86.61 -69.07
C ILE A 9 6.91 -86.71 -68.88
N GLY A 10 6.41 -87.73 -68.16
CA GLY A 10 5.06 -87.68 -67.59
C GLY A 10 4.62 -88.91 -66.79
N THR A 11 4.54 -88.72 -65.47
CA THR A 11 3.53 -89.25 -64.52
C THR A 11 3.58 -90.65 -63.87
N ILE A 12 3.35 -90.58 -62.55
CA ILE A 12 2.79 -91.52 -61.55
C ILE A 12 3.71 -92.58 -60.96
N LEU A 13 4.01 -92.40 -59.66
CA LEU A 13 4.13 -93.52 -58.73
C LEU A 13 3.70 -93.09 -57.32
N ALA A 14 2.78 -93.86 -56.73
CA ALA A 14 2.48 -93.84 -55.32
C ALA A 14 3.37 -94.87 -54.61
N ALA A 15 4.04 -94.48 -53.52
CA ALA A 15 4.60 -95.39 -52.53
C ALA A 15 4.61 -94.69 -51.16
N VAL A 16 4.07 -95.37 -50.16
CA VAL A 16 4.01 -94.96 -48.76
C VAL A 16 5.37 -95.20 -48.09
N LEU A 17 5.92 -94.19 -47.40
CA LEU A 17 6.96 -94.33 -46.37
C LEU A 17 6.73 -93.28 -45.27
N PHE A 18 6.77 -93.77 -44.02
CA PHE A 18 6.58 -93.05 -42.75
C PHE A 18 7.32 -91.70 -42.70
N ALA A 19 6.57 -90.61 -42.47
CA ALA A 19 7.13 -89.37 -41.96
C ALA A 19 6.92 -89.33 -40.44
N GLY A 20 8.00 -89.36 -39.67
CA GLY A 20 7.97 -89.06 -38.24
C GLY A 20 7.45 -87.65 -38.03
N ALA A 21 6.31 -87.54 -37.34
CA ALA A 21 5.89 -86.27 -36.78
C ALA A 21 6.84 -85.93 -35.63
N LEU A 22 7.80 -85.03 -35.89
CA LEU A 22 8.44 -84.28 -34.82
C LEU A 22 7.37 -83.35 -34.25
N ALA A 23 6.70 -83.78 -33.20
CA ALA A 23 6.05 -82.86 -32.28
C ALA A 23 7.17 -82.00 -31.68
N SER A 24 7.30 -80.77 -32.16
CA SER A 24 8.10 -79.76 -31.49
C SER A 24 7.46 -79.55 -30.12
N ALA A 25 8.12 -80.01 -29.05
CA ALA A 25 7.77 -79.58 -27.72
C ALA A 25 8.06 -78.08 -27.67
N GLU A 26 7.02 -77.24 -27.67
CA GLU A 26 7.18 -75.84 -27.30
C GLU A 26 7.74 -75.83 -25.89
N GLN A 27 8.98 -75.37 -25.75
CA GLN A 27 9.64 -75.22 -24.47
C GLN A 27 8.81 -74.24 -23.65
N ALA A 28 8.41 -74.64 -22.44
CA ALA A 28 7.70 -73.74 -21.54
C ALA A 28 8.56 -72.49 -21.31
N ASP A 29 8.00 -71.32 -21.58
CA ASP A 29 8.63 -70.05 -21.27
C ASP A 29 8.83 -69.94 -19.76
N THR A 30 10.06 -69.60 -19.37
CA THR A 30 10.51 -69.50 -17.97
C THR A 30 11.35 -68.25 -17.72
N THR A 31 11.49 -67.36 -18.71
CA THR A 31 12.39 -66.21 -18.59
C THR A 31 11.60 -64.97 -18.23
N ALA A 32 11.81 -64.44 -17.03
CA ALA A 32 11.11 -63.24 -16.60
C ALA A 32 11.62 -61.95 -17.27
N PRO A 33 10.78 -60.90 -17.29
CA PRO A 33 11.19 -59.53 -17.63
C PRO A 33 12.35 -59.03 -16.78
N SER A 34 13.21 -58.17 -17.35
CA SER A 34 14.17 -57.41 -16.55
C SER A 34 13.45 -56.48 -15.58
N ALA A 35 14.04 -56.28 -14.39
CA ALA A 35 13.57 -55.24 -13.50
C ALA A 35 13.84 -53.85 -14.09
N VAL A 36 12.88 -52.95 -13.90
CA VAL A 36 13.09 -51.53 -14.14
C VAL A 36 14.14 -50.99 -13.16
N SER A 37 15.22 -50.40 -13.68
CA SER A 37 16.33 -49.90 -12.85
C SER A 37 16.36 -48.39 -12.68
N ASN A 38 15.47 -47.66 -13.35
CA ASN A 38 15.46 -46.20 -13.43
C ASN A 38 14.09 -45.58 -13.10
N LEU A 39 13.29 -46.22 -12.26
CA LEU A 39 12.06 -45.62 -11.74
C LEU A 39 12.43 -44.30 -11.04
N ALA A 40 11.77 -43.22 -11.42
CA ALA A 40 12.03 -41.88 -10.91
C ALA A 40 10.72 -41.13 -10.66
N ALA A 41 10.72 -40.19 -9.72
CA ALA A 41 9.59 -39.31 -9.45
C ALA A 41 9.87 -37.87 -9.89
N SER A 42 8.80 -37.19 -10.31
CA SER A 42 8.79 -35.77 -10.65
C SER A 42 7.40 -35.17 -10.37
N ALA A 43 7.28 -33.84 -10.48
CA ALA A 43 6.01 -33.10 -10.34
C ALA A 43 5.20 -33.51 -9.08
N ILE A 44 5.87 -33.55 -7.94
CA ILE A 44 5.27 -33.92 -6.65
C ILE A 44 4.35 -32.78 -6.19
N THR A 45 3.09 -33.10 -5.90
CA THR A 45 2.11 -32.17 -5.32
C THR A 45 1.75 -32.60 -3.90
N HIS A 46 0.74 -31.95 -3.29
CA HIS A 46 0.21 -32.38 -1.99
C HIS A 46 -0.60 -33.68 -2.07
N SER A 47 -0.98 -34.13 -3.27
CA SER A 47 -1.86 -35.30 -3.46
C SER A 47 -1.50 -36.19 -4.64
N SER A 48 -0.42 -35.91 -5.37
CA SER A 48 -0.01 -36.69 -6.54
C SER A 48 1.49 -36.62 -6.82
N VAL A 49 1.96 -37.54 -7.66
CA VAL A 49 3.33 -37.60 -8.21
C VAL A 49 3.31 -38.16 -9.62
N ILE A 50 4.24 -37.72 -10.47
CA ILE A 50 4.50 -38.37 -11.77
C ILE A 50 5.67 -39.33 -11.60
N LEU A 51 5.45 -40.61 -11.89
CA LEU A 51 6.49 -41.63 -11.95
C LEU A 51 6.88 -41.88 -13.40
N SER A 52 8.18 -42.02 -13.67
CA SER A 52 8.73 -42.29 -15.00
C SER A 52 9.78 -43.39 -14.96
N TRP A 53 9.83 -44.20 -16.01
CA TRP A 53 10.78 -45.30 -16.16
C TRP A 53 11.05 -45.62 -17.64
N THR A 54 11.97 -46.55 -17.88
CA THR A 54 12.18 -47.18 -19.19
C THR A 54 11.56 -48.57 -19.21
N ALA A 55 10.75 -48.86 -20.24
CA ALA A 55 10.08 -50.14 -20.41
C ALA A 55 11.11 -51.29 -20.48
N PRO A 56 10.94 -52.38 -19.70
CA PRO A 56 11.79 -53.55 -19.78
C PRO A 56 11.41 -54.45 -20.97
N GLY A 57 12.22 -55.48 -21.23
CA GLY A 57 11.87 -56.54 -22.17
C GLY A 57 10.94 -57.58 -21.53
N ASP A 58 10.52 -58.51 -22.37
CA ASP A 58 9.72 -59.68 -22.01
C ASP A 58 10.61 -60.80 -21.45
N ASP A 59 11.55 -61.28 -22.27
CA ASP A 59 12.62 -62.20 -21.88
C ASP A 59 13.87 -61.40 -21.50
N GLY A 60 13.93 -60.93 -20.26
CA GLY A 60 14.97 -60.02 -19.82
C GLY A 60 14.86 -58.66 -20.51
N ALA A 61 15.71 -58.38 -21.50
CA ALA A 61 15.77 -57.07 -22.17
C ALA A 61 15.22 -57.11 -23.62
N VAL A 62 14.72 -58.27 -24.06
CA VAL A 62 14.22 -58.50 -25.42
C VAL A 62 12.70 -58.66 -25.38
N GLY A 63 11.99 -58.10 -26.35
CA GLY A 63 10.53 -58.19 -26.42
C GLY A 63 9.82 -57.04 -25.69
N THR A 64 8.53 -57.23 -25.41
CA THR A 64 7.67 -56.26 -24.72
C THR A 64 6.95 -56.99 -23.60
N SER A 65 7.15 -56.59 -22.35
CA SER A 65 6.41 -57.18 -21.23
C SER A 65 4.91 -56.97 -21.39
N THR A 66 4.08 -57.89 -20.91
CA THR A 66 2.61 -57.78 -20.98
C THR A 66 2.00 -56.75 -20.02
N SER A 67 2.51 -56.62 -18.78
CA SER A 67 1.91 -55.71 -17.80
C SER A 67 2.87 -55.24 -16.71
N TYR A 68 2.44 -54.18 -16.02
CA TYR A 68 3.08 -53.64 -14.82
C TYR A 68 2.24 -53.91 -13.58
N ASP A 69 2.93 -54.12 -12.47
CA ASP A 69 2.35 -54.13 -11.12
C ASP A 69 3.09 -53.08 -10.31
N MET A 70 2.49 -51.91 -10.13
CA MET A 70 3.11 -50.81 -9.37
C MET A 70 2.52 -50.72 -7.97
N ARG A 71 3.40 -50.57 -6.97
CA ARG A 71 3.04 -50.55 -5.55
C ARG A 71 3.52 -49.28 -4.87
N TYR A 72 2.76 -48.85 -3.87
CA TYR A 72 3.12 -47.75 -2.99
C TYR A 72 2.81 -48.06 -1.53
N SER A 73 3.59 -47.47 -0.62
CA SER A 73 3.44 -47.66 0.83
C SER A 73 4.03 -46.49 1.60
N THR A 74 3.56 -46.25 2.82
CA THR A 74 4.19 -45.30 3.77
C THR A 74 5.33 -45.95 4.57
N SER A 75 5.53 -47.26 4.40
CA SER A 75 6.69 -48.01 4.90
C SER A 75 7.56 -48.44 3.74
N LEU A 76 8.87 -48.61 3.97
CA LEU A 76 9.81 -49.04 2.95
C LEU A 76 9.36 -50.36 2.29
N ILE A 77 9.21 -50.34 0.96
CA ILE A 77 8.89 -51.54 0.17
C ILE A 77 10.16 -52.37 -0.03
N ASN A 78 10.04 -53.67 0.05
CA ASN A 78 11.05 -54.66 -0.31
C ASN A 78 10.37 -55.91 -0.89
N GLU A 79 11.14 -56.92 -1.25
CA GLU A 79 10.57 -58.10 -1.90
C GLU A 79 9.56 -58.88 -1.06
N SER A 80 9.73 -58.90 0.27
CA SER A 80 8.84 -59.65 1.15
C SER A 80 7.46 -58.99 1.35
N ASN A 81 7.36 -57.67 1.17
CA ASN A 81 6.13 -56.91 1.43
C ASN A 81 5.52 -56.26 0.18
N PHE A 82 6.09 -56.50 -1.00
CA PHE A 82 5.62 -55.93 -2.27
C PHE A 82 4.16 -56.26 -2.56
N SER A 83 3.79 -57.54 -2.49
CA SER A 83 2.43 -58.01 -2.80
C SER A 83 1.37 -57.54 -1.79
N SER A 84 1.78 -57.22 -0.56
CA SER A 84 0.90 -56.68 0.48
C SER A 84 0.83 -55.14 0.48
N SER A 85 1.65 -54.46 -0.31
CA SER A 85 1.63 -53.00 -0.45
C SER A 85 0.47 -52.55 -1.34
N ASN A 86 0.05 -51.29 -1.20
CA ASN A 86 -1.08 -50.77 -1.96
C ASN A 86 -0.77 -50.77 -3.45
N GLN A 87 -1.67 -51.32 -4.26
CA GLN A 87 -1.53 -51.29 -5.72
C GLN A 87 -1.91 -49.91 -6.25
N VAL A 88 -1.07 -49.38 -7.14
CA VAL A 88 -1.46 -48.30 -8.03
C VAL A 88 -2.42 -48.87 -9.07
N THR A 89 -3.33 -48.07 -9.60
CA THR A 89 -4.24 -48.51 -10.67
C THR A 89 -4.08 -47.61 -11.89
N GLY A 90 -4.22 -48.19 -13.08
CA GLY A 90 -4.15 -47.44 -14.33
C GLY A 90 -2.73 -47.34 -14.89
N GLU A 91 -1.89 -48.34 -14.59
CA GLU A 91 -0.61 -48.52 -15.25
C GLU A 91 -0.78 -48.57 -16.77
N PRO A 92 0.11 -47.92 -17.55
CA PRO A 92 0.04 -47.98 -19.00
C PRO A 92 0.32 -49.40 -19.50
N THR A 93 -0.20 -49.74 -20.68
CA THR A 93 0.28 -50.93 -21.40
C THR A 93 1.77 -50.75 -21.71
N PRO A 94 2.65 -51.72 -21.36
CA PRO A 94 4.06 -51.59 -21.65
C PRO A 94 4.34 -51.42 -23.15
N LYS A 95 5.30 -50.56 -23.47
CA LYS A 95 5.86 -50.33 -24.80
C LYS A 95 7.07 -51.24 -25.00
N ILE A 96 7.55 -51.24 -26.24
CA ILE A 96 8.79 -51.94 -26.61
C ILE A 96 9.94 -51.53 -25.69
N ALA A 97 10.75 -52.51 -25.29
CA ALA A 97 11.92 -52.33 -24.44
C ALA A 97 12.78 -51.12 -24.84
N GLY A 98 13.20 -50.32 -23.85
CA GLY A 98 13.97 -49.09 -24.06
C GLY A 98 13.12 -47.83 -24.26
N SER A 99 11.80 -47.96 -24.44
CA SER A 99 10.90 -46.80 -24.55
C SER A 99 10.72 -46.09 -23.21
N ALA A 100 10.62 -44.76 -23.24
CA ALA A 100 10.27 -43.98 -22.05
C ALA A 100 8.76 -44.04 -21.75
N GLU A 101 8.45 -44.20 -20.47
CA GLU A 101 7.09 -44.29 -19.95
C GLU A 101 6.92 -43.48 -18.67
N SER A 102 5.68 -43.07 -18.43
CA SER A 102 5.31 -42.38 -17.20
C SER A 102 3.84 -42.58 -16.87
N MET A 103 3.51 -42.38 -15.60
CA MET A 103 2.13 -42.30 -15.12
C MET A 103 2.02 -41.32 -13.95
N THR A 104 0.81 -40.80 -13.75
CA THR A 104 0.49 -40.00 -12.56
C THR A 104 -0.17 -40.89 -11.52
N VAL A 105 0.36 -40.89 -10.30
CA VAL A 105 -0.30 -41.47 -9.13
C VAL A 105 -0.96 -40.36 -8.34
N SER A 106 -2.27 -40.43 -8.15
CA SER A 106 -3.09 -39.43 -7.43
C SER A 106 -3.74 -40.00 -6.17
N GLY A 107 -4.37 -39.15 -5.37
CA GLY A 107 -5.06 -39.56 -4.13
C GLY A 107 -4.13 -39.81 -2.94
N LEU A 108 -2.89 -39.30 -2.99
CA LEU A 108 -1.94 -39.39 -1.90
C LEU A 108 -2.31 -38.41 -0.78
N SER A 109 -1.94 -38.74 0.46
CA SER A 109 -2.10 -37.82 1.59
C SER A 109 -0.98 -36.77 1.59
N ALA A 110 -1.29 -35.54 1.99
CA ALA A 110 -0.32 -34.45 2.09
C ALA A 110 0.71 -34.70 3.20
N SER A 111 1.87 -34.05 3.10
CA SER A 111 2.99 -34.16 4.08
C SER A 111 3.36 -35.59 4.46
N THR A 112 3.19 -36.54 3.54
CA THR A 112 3.34 -37.98 3.80
C THR A 112 4.45 -38.55 2.93
N THR A 113 5.36 -39.29 3.55
CA THR A 113 6.42 -40.02 2.83
C THR A 113 5.86 -41.30 2.22
N TYR A 114 6.09 -41.49 0.93
CA TYR A 114 5.72 -42.69 0.17
C TYR A 114 6.93 -43.33 -0.49
N TYR A 115 6.92 -44.65 -0.51
CA TYR A 115 7.84 -45.52 -1.22
C TYR A 115 7.11 -46.15 -2.39
N PHE A 116 7.68 -46.05 -3.59
CA PHE A 116 7.14 -46.63 -4.83
C PHE A 116 8.08 -47.68 -5.39
N ALA A 117 7.52 -48.75 -5.90
CA ALA A 117 8.25 -49.79 -6.60
C ALA A 117 7.37 -50.45 -7.68
N LEU A 118 8.02 -51.06 -8.67
CA LEU A 118 7.38 -51.62 -9.84
C LEU A 118 7.93 -53.03 -10.13
N LYS A 119 7.04 -53.93 -10.59
CA LYS A 119 7.40 -55.20 -11.23
C LYS A 119 6.75 -55.29 -12.61
N SER A 120 7.40 -55.99 -13.53
CA SER A 120 6.89 -56.29 -14.86
C SER A 120 6.52 -57.77 -14.97
N ARG A 121 5.53 -58.07 -15.80
CA ARG A 121 5.02 -59.43 -16.05
C ARG A 121 4.95 -59.70 -17.55
N ASP A 122 5.30 -60.90 -17.97
CA ASP A 122 5.16 -61.40 -19.34
C ASP A 122 3.80 -62.08 -19.60
N GLU A 123 3.68 -62.68 -20.78
CA GLU A 123 2.55 -63.41 -21.34
C GLU A 123 2.28 -64.75 -20.62
N VAL A 124 3.30 -65.32 -19.98
CA VAL A 124 3.29 -66.59 -19.24
C VAL A 124 3.53 -66.33 -17.74
N PRO A 125 2.83 -65.31 -17.20
CA PRO A 125 3.11 -64.45 -16.04
C PRO A 125 4.37 -64.70 -15.18
N ASN A 126 5.56 -64.86 -15.77
CA ASN A 126 6.79 -64.70 -15.01
C ASN A 126 6.93 -63.23 -14.61
N VAL A 127 7.44 -62.99 -13.41
CA VAL A 127 7.47 -61.65 -12.79
C VAL A 127 8.92 -61.25 -12.55
N SER A 128 9.26 -60.01 -12.91
CA SER A 128 10.58 -59.45 -12.62
C SER A 128 10.84 -59.39 -11.10
N VAL A 129 12.11 -59.25 -10.72
CA VAL A 129 12.45 -58.72 -9.40
C VAL A 129 11.99 -57.26 -9.28
N ILE A 130 11.88 -56.76 -8.05
CA ILE A 130 11.46 -55.40 -7.75
C ILE A 130 12.41 -54.37 -8.39
N SER A 131 11.84 -53.26 -8.87
CA SER A 131 12.61 -52.11 -9.35
C SER A 131 13.48 -51.49 -8.25
N ASN A 132 14.28 -50.48 -8.62
CA ASN A 132 14.76 -49.52 -7.62
C ASN A 132 13.56 -48.86 -6.89
N ILE A 133 13.75 -48.51 -5.62
CA ILE A 133 12.71 -47.90 -4.79
C ILE A 133 12.80 -46.39 -4.90
N VAL A 134 11.70 -45.75 -5.26
CA VAL A 134 11.57 -44.29 -5.26
C VAL A 134 10.95 -43.85 -3.93
N THR A 135 11.61 -42.91 -3.25
CA THR A 135 11.10 -42.31 -2.01
C THR A 135 10.78 -40.84 -2.27
N ILE A 136 9.56 -40.42 -1.94
CA ILE A 136 9.12 -39.02 -2.02
C ILE A 136 8.37 -38.64 -0.75
N THR A 137 8.29 -37.35 -0.48
CA THR A 137 7.35 -36.78 0.51
C THR A 137 6.45 -35.81 -0.23
N THR A 138 5.13 -36.01 -0.14
CA THR A 138 4.15 -35.07 -0.71
C THR A 138 4.24 -33.71 -0.04
N LEU A 139 3.88 -32.66 -0.77
CA LEU A 139 3.87 -31.31 -0.22
C LEU A 139 2.78 -31.15 0.86
N ALA A 140 2.88 -30.10 1.67
CA ALA A 140 1.78 -29.71 2.55
C ALA A 140 0.53 -29.40 1.71
N ALA A 141 -0.65 -29.66 2.28
CA ALA A 141 -1.90 -29.25 1.66
C ALA A 141 -1.88 -27.71 1.49
N PRO A 142 -2.44 -27.19 0.38
CA PRO A 142 -2.61 -25.75 0.26
C PRO A 142 -3.46 -25.27 1.41
N ASP A 143 -3.04 -24.16 2.01
CA ASP A 143 -3.89 -23.45 2.95
C ASP A 143 -5.07 -22.82 2.20
N THR A 144 -6.26 -23.01 2.73
CA THR A 144 -7.53 -22.54 2.16
C THR A 144 -8.42 -21.86 3.21
N THR A 145 -7.92 -21.69 4.44
CA THR A 145 -8.74 -21.26 5.55
C THR A 145 -8.55 -19.76 5.78
N ALA A 146 -9.49 -18.97 5.29
CA ALA A 146 -9.39 -17.51 5.46
C ALA A 146 -9.58 -17.04 6.91
N PRO A 147 -9.06 -15.84 7.25
CA PRO A 147 -9.42 -15.12 8.47
C PRO A 147 -10.93 -14.93 8.62
N SER A 148 -11.42 -14.88 9.87
CA SER A 148 -12.82 -14.54 10.14
C SER A 148 -13.10 -13.06 9.87
N ALA A 149 -14.33 -12.75 9.45
CA ALA A 149 -14.75 -11.36 9.30
C ALA A 149 -14.73 -10.63 10.65
N ILE A 150 -14.24 -9.40 10.61
CA ILE A 150 -14.32 -8.47 11.74
C ILE A 150 -15.78 -8.03 11.90
N ASN A 151 -16.37 -8.24 13.09
CA ASN A 151 -17.78 -7.92 13.34
C ASN A 151 -17.98 -6.73 14.29
N ASN A 152 -16.90 -6.10 14.75
CA ASN A 152 -16.91 -5.00 15.70
C ASN A 152 -16.16 -3.75 15.21
N LEU A 153 -16.04 -3.57 13.89
CA LEU A 153 -15.49 -2.33 13.33
C LEU A 153 -16.36 -1.15 13.77
N SER A 154 -15.76 -0.18 14.44
CA SER A 154 -16.47 0.93 15.06
C SER A 154 -15.71 2.24 14.94
N VAL A 155 -16.41 3.37 14.95
CA VAL A 155 -15.84 4.72 14.92
C VAL A 155 -15.56 5.19 16.34
N THR A 156 -14.37 5.72 16.59
CA THR A 156 -13.94 6.20 17.92
C THR A 156 -13.64 7.69 17.97
N ASN A 157 -13.26 8.30 16.84
CA ASN A 157 -13.03 9.74 16.73
C ASN A 157 -13.44 10.23 15.34
N ILE A 158 -13.99 11.45 15.27
CA ILE A 158 -14.37 12.11 14.02
C ILE A 158 -13.86 13.54 14.08
N THR A 159 -13.15 13.96 13.05
CA THR A 159 -12.75 15.36 12.84
C THR A 159 -13.39 15.92 11.56
N GLN A 160 -13.03 17.15 11.19
CA GLN A 160 -13.40 17.75 9.91
C GLN A 160 -12.88 16.94 8.71
N SER A 161 -11.73 16.26 8.84
CA SER A 161 -11.02 15.66 7.71
C SER A 161 -10.48 14.25 7.99
N SER A 162 -10.85 13.65 9.12
CA SER A 162 -10.44 12.29 9.47
C SER A 162 -11.47 11.55 10.31
N VAL A 163 -11.40 10.23 10.26
CA VAL A 163 -12.19 9.31 11.09
C VAL A 163 -11.25 8.24 11.65
N THR A 164 -11.26 8.05 12.97
CA THR A 164 -10.53 6.96 13.63
C THR A 164 -11.46 5.78 13.87
N LEU A 165 -11.02 4.60 13.44
CA LEU A 165 -11.72 3.33 13.54
C LEU A 165 -11.01 2.41 14.51
N ALA A 166 -11.76 1.55 15.20
CA ALA A 166 -11.24 0.51 16.08
C ALA A 166 -11.96 -0.83 15.84
N TRP A 167 -11.23 -1.93 15.99
CA TRP A 167 -11.72 -3.30 15.82
C TRP A 167 -10.90 -4.28 16.66
N SER A 168 -11.36 -5.53 16.77
CA SER A 168 -10.55 -6.64 17.28
C SER A 168 -9.93 -7.42 16.13
N ALA A 169 -8.61 -7.65 16.18
CA ALA A 169 -7.90 -8.46 15.20
C ALA A 169 -8.51 -9.86 15.11
N PRO A 170 -8.80 -10.38 13.89
CA PRO A 170 -9.12 -11.79 13.72
C PRO A 170 -7.83 -12.63 13.79
N GLY A 171 -7.95 -13.93 13.55
CA GLY A 171 -6.80 -14.82 13.41
C GLY A 171 -6.33 -14.92 11.97
N ASP A 172 -5.34 -15.79 11.79
CA ASP A 172 -4.90 -16.32 10.50
C ASP A 172 -5.99 -17.26 9.95
N ASP A 173 -6.20 -18.38 10.64
CA ASP A 173 -7.29 -19.31 10.40
C ASP A 173 -8.49 -18.96 11.29
N GLY A 174 -9.42 -18.16 10.74
CA GLY A 174 -10.60 -17.73 11.47
C GLY A 174 -10.27 -16.77 12.62
N PHE A 175 -10.24 -17.29 13.85
CA PHE A 175 -9.89 -16.54 15.08
C PHE A 175 -8.63 -17.09 15.77
N SER A 176 -7.89 -17.98 15.12
CA SER A 176 -6.64 -18.56 15.65
C SER A 176 -5.43 -18.02 14.89
N GLY A 177 -4.31 -17.82 15.57
CA GLY A 177 -3.10 -17.27 14.95
C GLY A 177 -3.14 -15.75 14.77
N THR A 178 -2.34 -15.26 13.83
CA THR A 178 -2.18 -13.84 13.54
C THR A 178 -2.25 -13.67 12.02
N ALA A 179 -3.21 -12.89 11.54
CA ALA A 179 -3.29 -12.61 10.12
C ALA A 179 -2.07 -11.83 9.60
N SER A 180 -1.90 -11.81 8.28
CA SER A 180 -0.78 -11.14 7.61
C SER A 180 -1.04 -9.66 7.32
N SER A 181 -2.25 -9.30 6.87
CA SER A 181 -2.55 -7.90 6.52
C SER A 181 -4.04 -7.52 6.58
N TYR A 182 -4.29 -6.23 6.65
CA TYR A 182 -5.61 -5.62 6.48
C TYR A 182 -5.73 -4.89 5.14
N ASP A 183 -6.93 -4.89 4.56
CA ASP A 183 -7.36 -4.00 3.48
C ASP A 183 -8.56 -3.22 4.03
N MET A 184 -8.33 -1.97 4.46
CA MET A 184 -9.40 -1.10 4.94
C MET A 184 -9.85 -0.20 3.80
N ARG A 185 -11.16 -0.09 3.58
CA ARG A 185 -11.73 0.75 2.52
C ARG A 185 -12.78 1.69 3.03
N TYR A 186 -12.91 2.82 2.33
CA TYR A 186 -13.91 3.83 2.57
C TYR A 186 -14.56 4.32 1.27
N SER A 187 -15.82 4.75 1.36
CA SER A 187 -16.59 5.26 0.23
C SER A 187 -17.70 6.19 0.70
N THR A 188 -18.14 7.12 -0.15
CA THR A 188 -19.34 7.94 0.11
C THR A 188 -20.64 7.19 -0.20
N SER A 189 -20.55 6.02 -0.83
CA SER A 189 -21.66 5.07 -1.01
C SER A 189 -21.49 3.90 -0.03
N LEU A 190 -22.60 3.29 0.38
CA LEU A 190 -22.57 2.08 1.23
C LEU A 190 -21.70 0.99 0.59
N ILE A 191 -20.74 0.48 1.35
CA ILE A 191 -19.86 -0.62 0.91
C ILE A 191 -20.61 -1.95 1.09
N THR A 192 -20.47 -2.82 0.09
CA THR A 192 -21.01 -4.18 0.02
C THR A 192 -19.95 -5.08 -0.59
N SER A 193 -20.14 -6.40 -0.54
CA SER A 193 -19.23 -7.33 -1.22
C SER A 193 -19.15 -7.09 -2.73
N VAL A 194 -20.22 -6.58 -3.35
CA VAL A 194 -20.30 -6.34 -4.80
C VAL A 194 -19.49 -5.11 -5.23
N ASN A 195 -19.46 -4.05 -4.43
CA ASN A 195 -18.77 -2.80 -4.76
C ASN A 195 -17.46 -2.57 -3.99
N TRP A 196 -16.98 -3.58 -3.26
CA TRP A 196 -15.71 -3.56 -2.49
C TRP A 196 -14.53 -3.05 -3.33
N SER A 197 -14.37 -3.58 -4.54
CA SER A 197 -13.27 -3.23 -5.44
C SER A 197 -13.29 -1.78 -5.91
N SER A 198 -14.46 -1.12 -5.86
CA SER A 198 -14.65 0.27 -6.26
C SER A 198 -14.48 1.26 -5.09
N ALA A 199 -14.47 0.79 -3.85
CA ALA A 199 -14.19 1.63 -2.68
C ALA A 199 -12.70 1.97 -2.61
N THR A 200 -12.40 3.15 -2.05
CA THR A 200 -11.02 3.64 -1.92
C THR A 200 -10.34 2.93 -0.76
N GLN A 201 -9.16 2.34 -1.00
CA GLN A 201 -8.35 1.77 0.07
C GLN A 201 -7.72 2.88 0.91
N ALA A 202 -7.79 2.75 2.23
CA ALA A 202 -7.07 3.58 3.17
C ALA A 202 -5.57 3.28 3.09
N SER A 203 -4.76 4.11 3.74
CA SER A 203 -3.34 3.87 3.90
C SER A 203 -2.96 3.86 5.37
N GLY A 204 -1.86 3.18 5.68
CA GLY A 204 -1.33 3.12 7.05
C GLY A 204 -1.99 2.06 7.91
N GLU A 205 -2.62 1.03 7.32
CA GLU A 205 -3.12 -0.12 8.05
C GLU A 205 -2.00 -0.71 8.94
N PRO A 206 -2.27 -0.95 10.24
CA PRO A 206 -1.27 -1.55 11.11
C PRO A 206 -1.04 -3.01 10.73
N SER A 207 0.15 -3.55 11.01
CA SER A 207 0.35 -5.00 10.97
C SER A 207 -0.63 -5.67 11.94
N PRO A 208 -1.35 -6.74 11.53
CA PRO A 208 -2.24 -7.44 12.44
C PRO A 208 -1.52 -7.95 13.68
N LEU A 209 -2.19 -7.85 14.83
CA LEU A 209 -1.73 -8.42 16.09
C LEU A 209 -2.47 -9.73 16.36
N ALA A 210 -2.06 -10.45 17.41
CA ALA A 210 -2.70 -11.70 17.80
C ALA A 210 -4.22 -11.56 17.94
N ALA A 211 -4.95 -12.59 17.53
CA ALA A 211 -6.41 -12.61 17.53
C ALA A 211 -7.02 -12.14 18.86
N GLY A 212 -8.04 -11.30 18.76
CA GLY A 212 -8.74 -10.67 19.89
C GLY A 212 -8.13 -9.34 20.36
N THR A 213 -6.91 -8.99 19.94
CA THR A 213 -6.28 -7.71 20.29
C THR A 213 -7.00 -6.54 19.63
N THR A 214 -7.31 -5.49 20.39
CA THR A 214 -7.88 -4.26 19.83
C THR A 214 -6.84 -3.49 19.02
N GLN A 215 -7.19 -3.10 17.80
CA GLN A 215 -6.38 -2.26 16.91
C GLN A 215 -7.18 -1.07 16.39
N SER A 216 -6.49 -0.07 15.85
CA SER A 216 -7.10 1.15 15.33
C SER A 216 -6.38 1.71 14.11
N LEU A 217 -7.10 2.44 13.28
CA LEU A 217 -6.56 3.23 12.16
C LEU A 217 -7.28 4.57 12.06
N THR A 218 -6.54 5.64 11.77
CA THR A 218 -7.10 6.94 11.41
C THR A 218 -7.05 7.13 9.91
N VAL A 219 -8.22 7.17 9.28
CA VAL A 219 -8.36 7.52 7.86
C VAL A 219 -8.42 9.03 7.75
N SER A 220 -7.40 9.63 7.10
CA SER A 220 -7.24 11.09 6.96
C SER A 220 -7.54 11.57 5.53
N GLY A 221 -7.56 12.89 5.32
CA GLY A 221 -7.77 13.49 3.99
C GLY A 221 -9.21 13.38 3.48
N LEU A 222 -10.17 13.20 4.38
CA LEU A 222 -11.59 13.12 4.06
C LEU A 222 -12.19 14.52 3.86
N SER A 223 -13.19 14.61 2.98
CA SER A 223 -13.96 15.84 2.80
C SER A 223 -14.83 16.10 4.03
N SER A 224 -14.94 17.36 4.46
CA SER A 224 -15.80 17.78 5.57
C SER A 224 -17.29 17.66 5.26
N SER A 225 -18.16 17.62 6.28
CA SER A 225 -19.63 17.44 6.12
C SER A 225 -20.03 16.25 5.24
N THR A 226 -19.18 15.22 5.14
CA THR A 226 -19.38 14.13 4.18
C THR A 226 -19.50 12.81 4.94
N THR A 227 -20.56 12.06 4.64
CA THR A 227 -20.74 10.72 5.18
C THR A 227 -19.88 9.73 4.40
N TYR A 228 -19.05 9.01 5.13
CA TYR A 228 -18.26 7.90 4.64
C TYR A 228 -18.70 6.59 5.29
N TYR A 229 -18.71 5.53 4.50
CA TYR A 229 -18.88 4.15 4.92
C TYR A 229 -17.53 3.46 4.91
N PHE A 230 -17.23 2.72 5.96
CA PHE A 230 -15.96 2.04 6.16
C PHE A 230 -16.18 0.55 6.35
N ALA A 231 -15.33 -0.24 5.72
CA ALA A 231 -15.30 -1.69 5.87
C ALA A 231 -13.86 -2.19 5.75
N ILE A 232 -13.58 -3.36 6.32
CA ILE A 232 -12.25 -3.96 6.36
C ILE A 232 -12.35 -5.43 5.96
N LYS A 233 -11.33 -5.91 5.26
CA LYS A 233 -11.06 -7.34 5.06
C LYS A 233 -9.66 -7.66 5.56
N THR A 234 -9.47 -8.92 5.96
CA THR A 234 -8.20 -9.41 6.50
C THR A 234 -7.69 -10.54 5.61
N LYS A 235 -6.36 -10.63 5.46
CA LYS A 235 -5.67 -11.65 4.66
C LYS A 235 -4.63 -12.38 5.50
N ASP A 236 -4.52 -13.69 5.31
CA ASP A 236 -3.46 -14.55 5.85
C ASP A 236 -2.17 -14.49 5.00
N GLU A 237 -1.17 -15.34 5.30
CA GLU A 237 0.08 -15.43 4.54
C GLU A 237 -0.08 -16.09 3.15
N VAL A 238 -1.17 -16.81 2.92
CA VAL A 238 -1.50 -17.49 1.66
C VAL A 238 -2.74 -16.82 1.03
N PRO A 239 -2.62 -15.51 0.78
CA PRO A 239 -3.63 -14.45 0.92
C PRO A 239 -5.10 -14.85 0.69
N ASN A 240 -5.63 -15.76 1.51
CA ASN A 240 -7.05 -16.02 1.58
C ASN A 240 -7.68 -14.83 2.30
N GLU A 241 -8.80 -14.36 1.76
CA GLU A 241 -9.40 -13.10 2.18
C GLU A 241 -10.66 -13.37 3.00
N SER A 242 -10.79 -12.69 4.14
CA SER A 242 -11.99 -12.76 4.97
C SER A 242 -13.24 -12.30 4.20
N ALA A 243 -14.41 -12.71 4.67
CA ALA A 243 -15.63 -12.00 4.31
C ALA A 243 -15.57 -10.52 4.75
N LEU A 244 -16.41 -9.69 4.14
CA LEU A 244 -16.50 -8.27 4.47
C LEU A 244 -16.85 -8.09 5.95
N SER A 245 -16.20 -7.15 6.64
CA SER A 245 -16.59 -6.78 8.00
C SER A 245 -18.03 -6.27 8.08
N ASN A 246 -18.51 -6.04 9.31
CA ASN A 246 -19.61 -5.10 9.47
C ASN A 246 -19.22 -3.73 8.86
N VAL A 247 -20.19 -3.03 8.27
CA VAL A 247 -19.98 -1.72 7.67
C VAL A 247 -20.38 -0.66 8.68
N THR A 248 -19.45 0.21 9.05
CA THR A 248 -19.72 1.37 9.91
C THR A 248 -19.73 2.64 9.07
N SER A 249 -20.35 3.70 9.57
CA SER A 249 -20.32 5.01 8.90
C SER A 249 -20.05 6.14 9.88
N ALA A 250 -19.51 7.23 9.35
CA ALA A 250 -19.31 8.48 10.06
C ALA A 250 -19.51 9.65 9.10
N THR A 251 -20.09 10.72 9.60
CA THR A 251 -20.12 12.02 8.90
C THR A 251 -19.02 12.87 9.47
N THR A 252 -18.02 13.21 8.65
CA THR A 252 -16.99 14.17 9.06
C THR A 252 -17.63 15.46 9.54
N LEU A 253 -17.01 16.09 10.53
CA LEU A 253 -17.54 17.34 11.06
C LEU A 253 -17.65 18.36 9.95
N ALA A 254 -18.63 19.26 10.09
CA ALA A 254 -18.70 20.40 9.22
C ALA A 254 -17.35 21.13 9.24
N PRO A 255 -16.88 21.67 8.10
CA PRO A 255 -15.75 22.56 8.16
C PRO A 255 -16.15 23.62 9.16
N SER A 256 -15.33 23.81 10.19
CA SER A 256 -15.53 24.94 11.09
C SER A 256 -15.67 26.14 10.15
N ALA A 257 -16.86 26.76 10.13
CA ALA A 257 -17.08 27.99 9.39
C ALA A 257 -15.84 28.83 9.62
N PRO A 258 -15.19 29.42 8.58
CA PRO A 258 -13.96 30.17 8.77
C PRO A 258 -14.20 31.01 10.01
N SER A 259 -13.53 30.64 11.12
CA SER A 259 -13.81 31.26 12.41
C SER A 259 -13.69 32.73 12.08
N PRO A 260 -14.77 33.53 12.19
CA PRO A 260 -14.89 34.80 11.49
C PRO A 260 -13.59 35.51 11.75
N THR A 261 -12.70 35.62 10.73
CA THR A 261 -11.25 35.87 10.89
C THR A 261 -11.06 36.68 12.13
N PRO A 262 -10.69 36.08 13.30
CA PRO A 262 -11.15 36.50 14.61
C PRO A 262 -11.37 37.99 14.58
N SER A 263 -12.62 38.36 14.30
CA SER A 263 -12.89 39.73 13.95
C SER A 263 -12.85 40.36 15.31
N GLY A 264 -11.64 40.76 15.70
CA GLY A 264 -11.49 41.65 16.79
C GLY A 264 -12.40 42.82 16.48
N THR A 265 -12.81 43.50 17.53
CA THR A 265 -13.40 44.82 17.38
C THR A 265 -12.66 45.56 16.25
N ALA A 266 -13.35 46.13 15.26
CA ALA A 266 -12.70 46.62 14.05
C ALA A 266 -11.45 47.45 14.41
N GLY A 267 -10.26 46.98 14.03
CA GLY A 267 -8.98 47.58 14.40
C GLY A 267 -8.11 46.83 15.41
N PHE A 268 -8.43 45.59 15.80
CA PHE A 268 -7.52 44.71 16.56
C PHE A 268 -7.23 43.39 15.80
N GLU A 269 -5.96 43.03 15.69
CA GLU A 269 -5.48 41.78 15.07
C GLU A 269 -4.47 41.11 16.03
N LEU A 270 -4.56 39.78 16.19
CA LEU A 270 -3.67 39.01 17.06
C LEU A 270 -2.78 38.11 16.20
N LYS A 271 -1.48 38.04 16.52
CA LYS A 271 -0.56 37.02 16.00
C LYS A 271 0.15 36.31 17.13
N VAL A 272 0.09 34.98 17.14
CA VAL A 272 0.70 34.15 18.16
C VAL A 272 1.96 33.50 17.59
N THR A 273 3.01 33.42 18.40
CA THR A 273 4.25 32.73 18.04
C THR A 273 4.70 31.85 19.20
N PRO A 274 4.94 30.56 18.96
CA PRO A 274 4.86 29.87 17.67
C PRO A 274 3.41 29.66 17.20
N HIS A 275 3.18 29.64 15.87
CA HIS A 275 1.87 29.26 15.31
C HIS A 275 1.61 27.75 15.43
N THR A 276 2.65 26.98 15.76
CA THR A 276 2.59 25.55 16.02
C THR A 276 3.08 25.29 17.42
N LEU A 277 2.20 24.74 18.26
CA LEU A 277 2.50 24.39 19.63
C LEU A 277 2.75 22.88 19.72
N ASN A 278 4.03 22.51 19.83
CA ASN A 278 4.39 21.13 20.10
C ASN A 278 4.34 20.87 21.61
N LEU A 279 3.42 20.02 22.05
CA LEU A 279 3.24 19.77 23.49
C LEU A 279 4.50 19.21 24.17
N GLY A 280 5.43 18.63 23.39
CA GLY A 280 6.72 18.09 23.88
C GLY A 280 7.86 19.10 23.92
N SER A 281 7.63 20.34 23.45
CA SER A 281 8.59 21.45 23.56
C SER A 281 8.68 21.94 25.00
N GLN A 282 9.91 22.21 25.47
CA GLN A 282 10.24 22.76 26.78
C GLN A 282 10.43 24.30 26.76
N GLY A 283 10.06 24.96 25.65
CA GLY A 283 10.15 26.42 25.53
C GLY A 283 9.45 27.16 26.69
N GLY A 284 9.98 28.29 27.11
CA GLY A 284 9.43 29.01 28.28
C GLY A 284 8.14 29.80 28.00
N TRP A 285 7.93 30.23 26.75
CA TRP A 285 7.01 31.34 26.46
C TRP A 285 6.20 31.16 25.19
N ILE A 286 4.93 31.58 25.23
CA ILE A 286 4.13 31.92 24.06
C ILE A 286 4.12 33.43 23.89
N SER A 287 4.46 33.86 22.68
CA SER A 287 4.48 35.27 22.30
C SER A 287 3.17 35.63 21.63
N VAL A 288 2.56 36.75 22.05
CA VAL A 288 1.29 37.20 21.48
C VAL A 288 1.46 38.66 21.06
N GLN A 289 1.37 38.95 19.77
CA GLN A 289 1.42 40.31 19.22
C GLN A 289 0.01 40.79 18.93
N LEU A 290 -0.39 41.89 19.57
CA LEU A 290 -1.64 42.59 19.31
C LEU A 290 -1.35 43.81 18.42
N PHE A 291 -1.85 43.78 17.20
CA PHE A 291 -1.81 44.88 16.25
C PHE A 291 -3.06 45.73 16.40
N ILE A 292 -2.89 47.05 16.34
CA ILE A 292 -3.99 48.00 16.52
C ILE A 292 -4.02 49.00 15.38
N SER A 293 -5.21 49.31 14.89
CA SER A 293 -5.46 50.31 13.85
C SER A 293 -6.19 51.53 14.39
N SER A 294 -6.07 52.66 13.69
CA SER A 294 -6.85 53.89 13.94
C SER A 294 -8.36 53.58 14.04
N PRO A 295 -9.10 54.19 14.98
CA PRO A 295 -8.74 55.33 15.84
C PRO A 295 -8.04 54.95 17.15
N HIS A 296 -7.76 53.68 17.40
CA HIS A 296 -7.25 53.21 18.68
C HIS A 296 -5.74 53.45 18.83
N ASN A 297 -5.31 53.77 20.05
CA ASN A 297 -3.91 53.95 20.41
C ASN A 297 -3.48 52.90 21.45
N LEU A 298 -2.34 52.24 21.21
CA LEU A 298 -1.77 51.25 22.13
C LEU A 298 -1.59 51.77 23.56
N ARG A 299 -1.36 53.08 23.74
CA ARG A 299 -1.15 53.69 25.06
C ARG A 299 -2.41 53.70 25.93
N ASP A 300 -3.58 53.53 25.32
CA ASP A 300 -4.86 53.55 26.02
C ASP A 300 -5.26 52.15 26.53
N ILE A 301 -4.46 51.11 26.25
CA ILE A 301 -4.70 49.76 26.76
C ILE A 301 -4.40 49.70 28.25
N ASP A 302 -5.37 49.22 29.02
CA ASP A 302 -5.12 48.80 30.39
C ASP A 302 -4.48 47.40 30.39
N ILE A 303 -3.16 47.36 30.59
CA ILE A 303 -2.39 46.10 30.63
C ILE A 303 -2.90 45.16 31.74
N GLY A 304 -3.39 45.69 32.86
CA GLY A 304 -3.91 44.88 33.97
C GLY A 304 -5.22 44.14 33.63
N SER A 305 -5.96 44.66 32.64
CA SER A 305 -7.20 44.06 32.16
C SER A 305 -6.99 42.87 31.21
N LEU A 306 -5.78 42.66 30.68
CA LEU A 306 -5.52 41.67 29.65
C LEU A 306 -5.70 40.23 30.16
N ARG A 307 -6.44 39.41 29.40
CA ARG A 307 -6.64 37.97 29.66
C ARG A 307 -6.59 37.16 28.37
N LEU A 308 -5.77 36.11 28.33
CA LEU A 308 -5.76 35.10 27.27
C LEU A 308 -6.75 33.97 27.62
N ASN A 309 -7.63 33.65 26.68
CA ASN A 309 -8.81 32.78 26.83
C ASN A 309 -9.56 33.05 28.14
N GLY A 310 -9.71 34.33 28.48
CA GLY A 310 -10.44 34.82 29.65
C GLY A 310 -9.77 34.59 31.02
N THR A 311 -8.62 33.91 31.08
CA THR A 311 -8.05 33.42 32.35
C THR A 311 -6.62 33.86 32.58
N LEU A 312 -5.73 33.65 31.61
CA LEU A 312 -4.29 33.86 31.83
C LEU A 312 -3.91 35.32 31.68
N GLN A 313 -3.13 35.85 32.63
CA GLN A 313 -2.53 37.17 32.52
C GLN A 313 -1.18 37.10 31.79
N PRO A 314 -0.79 38.15 31.05
CA PRO A 314 0.58 38.30 30.59
C PRO A 314 1.55 38.28 31.78
N ASP A 315 2.77 37.82 31.57
CA ASP A 315 3.80 37.83 32.61
C ASP A 315 4.02 39.24 33.17
N SER A 316 3.96 39.37 34.50
CA SER A 316 4.07 40.64 35.21
C SER A 316 5.48 41.22 35.22
N ASN A 317 6.49 40.37 35.05
CA ASN A 317 7.89 40.79 34.94
C ASN A 317 8.21 41.30 33.54
N PHE A 318 7.38 40.95 32.56
CA PHE A 318 7.39 41.54 31.24
C PHE A 318 6.87 43.00 31.30
N ARG A 319 7.72 43.93 31.75
CA ARG A 319 7.36 45.35 31.93
C ARG A 319 7.32 46.09 30.58
N GLY A 320 6.21 46.79 30.34
CA GLY A 320 5.81 47.43 29.08
C GLY A 320 6.58 48.68 28.63
N THR A 321 7.90 48.76 28.84
CA THR A 321 8.72 49.87 28.31
C THR A 321 9.44 49.55 27.00
N ASP A 322 9.63 48.27 26.64
CA ASP A 322 10.42 47.86 25.46
C ASP A 322 9.60 47.37 24.25
N LYS A 323 8.32 47.74 24.14
CA LYS A 323 7.38 47.03 23.25
C LYS A 323 6.48 47.86 22.34
N PHE A 324 6.81 49.12 22.11
CA PHE A 324 6.22 49.88 21.01
C PHE A 324 7.06 49.67 19.76
N SER A 325 6.79 48.60 19.01
CA SER A 325 7.50 48.32 17.77
C SER A 325 6.64 48.66 16.56
N LYS A 326 7.29 49.10 15.48
CA LYS A 326 6.68 49.25 14.16
C LYS A 326 6.75 47.90 13.45
N GLY A 327 5.64 47.16 13.42
CA GLY A 327 5.49 45.89 12.70
C GLY A 327 4.89 46.10 11.30
N LYS A 328 4.83 45.04 10.49
CA LYS A 328 4.13 45.02 9.20
C LYS A 328 2.83 44.22 9.36
N ASP A 329 1.69 44.75 8.93
CA ASP A 329 0.45 43.96 8.83
C ASP A 329 0.48 43.04 7.60
N ASP A 330 -0.57 42.24 7.40
CA ASP A 330 -0.71 41.32 6.25
C ASP A 330 -0.72 42.02 4.87
N LYS A 331 -0.77 43.36 4.86
CA LYS A 331 -0.71 44.21 3.65
C LYS A 331 0.63 44.94 3.54
N GLY A 332 1.61 44.62 4.39
CA GLY A 332 2.95 45.21 4.37
C GLY A 332 2.99 46.67 4.86
N ARG A 333 1.98 47.14 5.60
CA ARG A 333 1.91 48.50 6.16
C ARG A 333 2.54 48.53 7.55
N THR A 334 3.27 49.62 7.85
CA THR A 334 3.86 49.81 9.17
C THR A 334 2.80 50.13 10.21
N VAL A 335 2.58 49.22 11.16
CA VAL A 335 1.56 49.30 12.21
C VAL A 335 2.20 49.19 13.58
N SER A 336 1.64 49.89 14.56
CA SER A 336 2.09 49.77 15.94
C SER A 336 1.53 48.47 16.53
N ASN A 337 2.34 47.71 17.27
CA ASN A 337 1.89 46.50 17.97
C ASN A 337 2.27 46.50 19.46
N LEU A 338 1.59 45.66 20.23
CA LEU A 338 1.90 45.31 21.61
C LEU A 338 2.29 43.83 21.65
N LEU A 339 3.53 43.54 22.02
CA LEU A 339 4.01 42.17 22.18
C LEU A 339 3.73 41.72 23.63
N LEU A 340 3.29 40.49 23.87
CA LEU A 340 2.96 39.94 25.18
C LEU A 340 3.64 38.59 25.32
N LYS A 341 3.93 38.18 26.55
CA LYS A 341 4.54 36.89 26.86
C LYS A 341 3.66 36.18 27.89
N PHE A 342 3.30 34.94 27.59
CA PHE A 342 2.53 34.06 28.46
C PHE A 342 3.36 32.82 28.75
N TYR A 343 3.37 32.37 30.01
CA TYR A 343 4.08 31.15 30.36
C TYR A 343 3.52 29.96 29.59
N ARG A 344 4.38 29.25 28.88
CA ARG A 344 3.99 28.14 28.01
C ARG A 344 3.14 27.11 28.74
N ALA A 345 3.61 26.65 29.90
CA ALA A 345 2.94 25.62 30.68
C ALA A 345 1.49 26.00 31.03
N GLN A 346 1.21 27.29 31.24
CA GLN A 346 -0.14 27.77 31.51
C GLN A 346 -1.01 27.72 30.25
N VAL A 347 -0.47 28.12 29.09
CA VAL A 347 -1.18 28.04 27.80
C VAL A 347 -1.47 26.58 27.43
N GLN A 348 -0.51 25.66 27.63
CA GLN A 348 -0.73 24.22 27.44
C GLN A 348 -1.83 23.68 28.37
N GLY A 349 -1.91 24.19 29.61
CA GLY A 349 -3.00 23.87 30.54
C GLY A 349 -4.39 24.25 30.03
N LEU A 350 -4.51 25.31 29.21
CA LEU A 350 -5.79 25.69 28.57
C LEU A 350 -6.20 24.73 27.45
N ILE A 351 -5.22 24.14 26.77
CA ILE A 351 -5.42 23.30 25.58
C ILE A 351 -5.75 21.86 25.97
N GLY A 352 -5.17 21.37 27.07
CA GLY A 352 -5.30 19.99 27.53
C GLY A 352 -4.27 19.04 26.89
N SER A 353 -3.89 18.00 27.63
CA SER A 353 -2.76 17.11 27.29
C SER A 353 -3.04 16.09 26.17
N SER A 354 -4.28 15.95 25.72
CA SER A 354 -4.70 14.98 24.70
C SER A 354 -5.18 15.62 23.38
N SER A 355 -5.06 16.94 23.27
CA SER A 355 -5.58 17.70 22.12
C SER A 355 -4.63 17.63 20.91
N SER A 356 -5.20 17.50 19.71
CA SER A 356 -4.51 17.57 18.41
C SER A 356 -5.36 18.36 17.43
N GLY A 357 -4.75 19.02 16.43
CA GLY A 357 -5.47 19.85 15.45
C GLY A 357 -5.26 21.34 15.72
N THR A 358 -6.29 22.18 15.60
CA THR A 358 -6.18 23.62 15.82
C THR A 358 -6.76 24.06 17.17
N PHE A 359 -6.25 25.17 17.72
CA PHE A 359 -6.75 25.79 18.94
C PHE A 359 -6.80 27.30 18.78
N ILE A 360 -7.88 27.94 19.26
CA ILE A 360 -8.04 29.39 19.19
C ILE A 360 -7.58 30.03 20.49
N LEU A 361 -6.61 30.93 20.37
CA LEU A 361 -6.15 31.77 21.47
C LEU A 361 -6.80 33.15 21.36
N THR A 362 -7.56 33.54 22.37
CA THR A 362 -8.32 34.80 22.39
C THR A 362 -7.79 35.72 23.46
N LEU A 363 -7.20 36.85 23.07
CA LEU A 363 -6.81 37.93 23.97
C LEU A 363 -7.99 38.90 24.16
N THR A 364 -8.36 39.12 25.41
CA THR A 364 -9.37 40.11 25.83
C THR A 364 -8.75 41.17 26.72
N GLY A 365 -9.35 42.35 26.78
CA GLY A 365 -8.93 43.43 27.68
C GLY A 365 -9.76 44.69 27.50
N THR A 366 -9.28 45.80 28.05
CA THR A 366 -9.91 47.12 27.91
C THR A 366 -8.94 48.17 27.36
N ILE A 367 -9.48 49.09 26.57
CA ILE A 367 -8.79 50.20 25.94
C ILE A 367 -9.66 51.45 26.02
N GLY A 368 -9.16 52.52 26.65
CA GLY A 368 -9.95 53.74 26.88
C GLY A 368 -11.29 53.49 27.59
N GLY A 369 -11.35 52.47 28.46
CA GLY A 369 -12.57 52.04 29.16
C GLY A 369 -13.52 51.14 28.36
N GLN A 370 -13.23 50.83 27.09
CA GLN A 370 -14.02 49.92 26.25
C GLN A 370 -13.39 48.53 26.21
N SER A 371 -14.20 47.47 26.22
CA SER A 371 -13.69 46.10 26.10
C SER A 371 -13.31 45.78 24.64
N PHE A 372 -12.25 44.99 24.45
CA PHE A 372 -11.86 44.44 23.16
C PHE A 372 -11.58 42.94 23.27
N SER A 373 -11.64 42.27 22.12
CA SER A 373 -11.21 40.90 21.92
C SER A 373 -10.45 40.82 20.60
N ALA A 374 -9.42 39.99 20.53
CA ALA A 374 -8.72 39.61 19.30
C ALA A 374 -8.29 38.16 19.48
N SER A 375 -8.32 37.34 18.43
CA SER A 375 -7.88 35.95 18.53
C SER A 375 -6.94 35.59 17.40
N ASP A 376 -6.26 34.46 17.57
CA ASP A 376 -5.47 33.82 16.54
C ASP A 376 -5.63 32.29 16.67
N THR A 377 -5.38 31.55 15.59
CA THR A 377 -5.47 30.09 15.57
C THR A 377 -4.08 29.50 15.50
N ILE A 378 -3.77 28.59 16.44
CA ILE A 378 -2.52 27.84 16.47
C ILE A 378 -2.77 26.36 16.16
N ASN A 379 -1.78 25.68 15.61
CA ASN A 379 -1.79 24.22 15.45
C ASN A 379 -1.20 23.54 16.69
N ILE A 380 -1.71 22.36 17.04
CA ILE A 380 -1.27 21.56 18.18
C ILE A 380 -0.67 20.26 17.67
N LEU A 381 0.61 20.03 18.01
CA LEU A 381 1.34 18.79 17.72
C LEU A 381 1.54 17.97 19.00
N GLN A 382 1.33 16.66 18.89
CA GLN A 382 1.47 15.74 20.04
C GLN A 382 2.92 15.36 20.29
N ASN A 383 3.54 15.96 21.31
CA ASN A 383 4.79 15.50 21.95
C ASN A 383 5.91 15.02 21.02
N ILE A 384 6.07 15.67 19.86
CA ILE A 384 7.08 15.27 18.89
C ILE A 384 8.45 15.70 19.42
N ARG A 385 9.38 14.76 19.55
CA ARG A 385 10.76 15.08 19.96
C ARG A 385 11.62 15.25 18.71
N LEU A 386 12.05 16.48 18.43
CA LEU A 386 12.80 16.81 17.22
C LEU A 386 14.33 16.71 17.37
N GLY A 387 14.82 16.46 18.59
CA GLY A 387 16.26 16.41 18.90
C GLY A 387 16.95 17.78 18.86
N GLY A 388 17.92 18.01 19.75
CA GLY A 388 18.49 19.36 19.98
C GLY A 388 17.59 20.23 20.87
N ASP A 389 18.08 21.44 21.21
CA ASP A 389 17.60 22.37 22.26
C ASP A 389 16.08 22.40 22.54
N ASP A 390 15.77 22.76 23.79
CA ASP A 390 14.47 22.79 24.48
C ASP A 390 13.27 23.41 23.74
N ASP A 391 13.44 24.07 22.60
CA ASP A 391 12.36 24.64 21.78
C ASP A 391 12.07 23.80 20.51
N ASN A 392 11.11 22.89 20.64
CA ASN A 392 10.66 21.96 19.59
C ASN A 392 9.37 22.40 18.91
N ASP A 393 8.98 23.68 19.00
CA ASP A 393 7.75 24.19 18.37
C ASP A 393 7.81 24.26 16.83
N CYS A 394 9.00 24.03 16.28
CA CYS A 394 9.28 23.70 14.89
C CYS A 394 8.93 24.78 13.85
N GLU A 395 8.30 25.90 14.21
CA GLU A 395 7.99 26.97 13.24
C GLU A 395 9.28 27.53 12.58
N GLY A 396 9.39 27.41 11.26
CA GLY A 396 10.58 27.77 10.47
C GLY A 396 11.71 26.74 10.47
N CYS A 397 11.57 25.60 11.16
CA CYS A 397 12.61 24.57 11.20
C CYS A 397 12.77 23.88 9.85
N LEU A 398 14.01 23.46 9.59
CA LEU A 398 14.39 22.70 8.42
C LEU A 398 14.52 21.24 8.81
N LEU A 399 13.67 20.39 8.24
CA LEU A 399 13.61 18.96 8.53
C LEU A 399 14.00 18.15 7.30
N GLN A 400 14.76 17.09 7.51
CA GLN A 400 15.11 16.12 6.48
C GLN A 400 14.96 14.71 7.04
N SER A 401 14.31 13.84 6.28
CA SER A 401 14.17 12.44 6.64
C SER A 401 15.51 11.73 6.56
N SER A 402 15.78 10.75 7.43
CA SER A 402 16.93 9.87 7.24
C SER A 402 16.84 9.02 5.96
N SER A 403 15.63 8.80 5.43
CA SER A 403 15.38 7.97 4.25
C SER A 403 15.24 8.74 2.93
N SER A 404 15.23 10.08 2.96
CA SER A 404 15.07 10.92 1.76
C SER A 404 16.05 12.10 1.76
N PRO A 405 16.61 12.49 0.60
CA PRO A 405 17.39 13.72 0.48
C PRO A 405 16.53 14.98 0.54
N ASP A 406 15.21 14.86 0.46
CA ASP A 406 14.28 16.01 0.42
C ASP A 406 14.32 16.81 1.72
N VAL A 407 14.34 18.14 1.58
CA VAL A 407 14.37 19.06 2.72
C VAL A 407 13.04 19.78 2.79
N TYR A 408 12.49 19.88 3.99
CA TYR A 408 11.22 20.54 4.27
C TYR A 408 11.43 21.70 5.22
N ILE A 409 10.71 22.80 5.00
CA ILE A 409 10.57 23.88 5.99
C ILE A 409 9.18 23.79 6.62
N ILE A 410 9.08 23.94 7.93
CA ILE A 410 7.79 24.02 8.61
C ILE A 410 7.31 25.47 8.62
N ILE A 411 6.13 25.71 8.06
CA ILE A 411 5.50 27.04 7.99
C ILE A 411 4.04 26.89 8.35
N ASN A 412 3.56 27.66 9.32
CA ASN A 412 2.20 27.62 9.85
C ASN A 412 1.78 26.18 10.21
N GLY A 413 2.68 25.41 10.82
CA GLY A 413 2.46 24.01 11.22
C GLY A 413 2.33 22.99 10.11
N LYS A 414 2.57 23.40 8.87
CA LYS A 414 2.61 22.50 7.71
C LYS A 414 4.05 22.34 7.23
N LYS A 415 4.42 21.16 6.73
CA LYS A 415 5.70 20.95 6.06
C LYS A 415 5.60 21.40 4.61
N ARG A 416 6.57 22.17 4.14
CA ARG A 416 6.71 22.55 2.73
C ARG A 416 8.02 22.01 2.19
N HIS A 417 7.95 21.22 1.12
CA HIS A 417 9.13 20.78 0.41
C HIS A 417 9.94 21.96 -0.14
N ILE A 418 11.26 21.89 -0.10
CA ILE A 418 12.16 22.87 -0.73
C ILE A 418 12.65 22.24 -2.04
N PRO A 419 12.22 22.75 -3.20
CA PRO A 419 12.34 22.02 -4.47
C PRO A 419 13.77 21.89 -5.00
N SER A 420 14.71 22.70 -4.51
CA SER A 420 16.10 22.67 -4.98
C SER A 420 17.06 23.36 -4.01
N ALA A 421 18.36 23.08 -4.15
CA ALA A 421 19.42 23.80 -3.44
C ALA A 421 19.41 25.32 -3.75
N GLN A 422 19.07 25.69 -4.98
CA GLN A 422 18.96 27.09 -5.37
C GLN A 422 17.77 27.79 -4.67
N ALA A 423 16.63 27.10 -4.52
CA ALA A 423 15.50 27.60 -3.75
C ALA A 423 15.90 27.79 -2.28
N PHE A 424 16.60 26.81 -1.71
CA PHE A 424 17.13 26.84 -0.35
C PHE A 424 18.01 28.09 -0.10
N GLU A 425 18.96 28.35 -0.99
CA GLU A 425 19.86 29.52 -0.92
C GLU A 425 19.12 30.85 -1.10
N ARG A 426 18.16 30.93 -2.03
CA ARG A 426 17.35 32.15 -2.26
C ARG A 426 16.45 32.50 -1.08
N MET A 427 15.96 31.48 -0.38
CA MET A 427 15.25 31.61 0.89
C MET A 427 16.18 32.01 2.04
N ARG A 428 17.50 32.10 1.79
CA ARG A 428 18.55 32.44 2.77
C ARG A 428 18.60 31.48 3.95
N LEU A 429 18.25 30.23 3.70
CA LEU A 429 18.28 29.15 4.68
C LEU A 429 19.72 28.63 4.84
N ARG A 430 20.00 27.95 5.96
CA ARG A 430 21.33 27.43 6.27
C ARG A 430 21.32 25.91 6.36
N TRP A 431 22.19 25.28 5.56
CA TRP A 431 22.30 23.80 5.52
C TRP A 431 22.63 23.19 6.88
N GLN A 432 23.33 23.94 7.74
CA GLN A 432 23.70 23.53 9.10
C GLN A 432 22.50 23.50 10.06
N GLU A 433 21.39 24.15 9.72
CA GLU A 433 20.17 24.20 10.53
C GLU A 433 19.20 23.04 10.19
N ILE A 434 19.55 22.19 9.21
CA ILE A 434 18.76 21.00 8.88
C ILE A 434 18.86 19.99 10.01
N ARG A 435 17.72 19.67 10.60
CA ARG A 435 17.56 18.62 11.60
C ARG A 435 17.17 17.32 10.89
N ARG A 436 17.95 16.26 11.13
CA ARG A 436 17.60 14.91 10.67
C ARG A 436 16.58 14.31 11.61
N VAL A 437 15.45 13.89 11.06
CA VAL A 437 14.33 13.29 11.80
C VAL A 437 13.90 11.99 11.15
N GLY A 438 13.18 11.14 11.89
CA GLY A 438 12.51 9.98 11.31
C GLY A 438 11.35 10.39 10.41
N GLN A 439 10.95 9.51 9.50
CA GLN A 439 9.85 9.79 8.56
C GLN A 439 8.53 10.02 9.31
N GLU A 440 8.31 9.29 10.40
CA GLU A 440 7.15 9.40 11.29
C GLU A 440 6.97 10.82 11.87
N ILE A 441 8.07 11.55 12.07
CA ILE A 441 8.06 12.93 12.53
C ILE A 441 7.62 13.87 11.42
N LEU A 442 8.14 13.67 10.20
CA LEU A 442 7.74 14.46 9.03
C LEU A 442 6.27 14.24 8.69
N ASP A 443 5.80 12.99 8.77
CA ASP A 443 4.42 12.61 8.46
C ASP A 443 3.40 13.16 9.48
N ALA A 444 3.86 13.58 10.65
CA ALA A 444 3.02 14.27 11.63
C ALA A 444 2.70 15.72 11.25
N PHE A 445 3.44 16.32 10.31
CA PHE A 445 3.12 17.63 9.75
C PHE A 445 2.26 17.47 8.50
N LEU A 446 1.17 18.24 8.41
CA LEU A 446 0.38 18.31 7.18
C LEU A 446 1.22 18.92 6.06
N GLU A 447 1.02 18.49 4.81
CA GLU A 447 1.69 19.10 3.67
C GLU A 447 1.14 20.50 3.38
N ASP A 448 2.04 21.44 3.14
CA ASP A 448 1.73 22.80 2.69
C ASP A 448 1.68 22.84 1.17
N GLU A 449 0.61 22.27 0.62
CA GLU A 449 0.53 22.02 -0.81
C GLU A 449 0.07 23.26 -1.59
N LEU A 450 -0.66 24.20 -0.98
CA LEU A 450 -1.27 25.33 -1.70
C LEU A 450 -0.43 26.59 -1.61
N ILE A 451 0.10 27.05 -2.74
CA ILE A 451 0.94 28.24 -2.81
C ILE A 451 0.49 29.24 -3.86
N ARG A 452 0.79 30.52 -3.63
CA ARG A 452 0.71 31.60 -4.65
C ARG A 452 1.95 32.48 -4.61
N ALA A 453 2.27 33.10 -5.74
CA ALA A 453 3.29 34.15 -5.73
C ALA A 453 2.74 35.44 -5.11
N GLU A 454 3.59 36.17 -4.40
CA GLU A 454 3.26 37.45 -3.81
C GLU A 454 2.73 38.42 -4.88
N GLY A 455 1.56 39.01 -4.59
CA GLY A 455 0.90 39.95 -5.51
C GLY A 455 0.19 39.31 -6.71
N THR A 456 0.12 37.97 -6.82
CA THR A 456 -0.54 37.30 -7.94
C THR A 456 -1.81 36.55 -7.52
N PRO A 457 -2.84 36.49 -8.38
CA PRO A 457 -4.08 35.76 -8.09
C PRO A 457 -3.99 34.25 -8.37
N GLN A 458 -3.00 33.79 -9.15
CA GLN A 458 -2.86 32.38 -9.52
C GLN A 458 -2.47 31.53 -8.31
N VAL A 459 -3.23 30.44 -8.10
CA VAL A 459 -2.99 29.47 -7.04
C VAL A 459 -2.45 28.19 -7.65
N TYR A 460 -1.44 27.63 -7.01
CA TYR A 460 -0.82 26.38 -7.40
C TYR A 460 -0.91 25.40 -6.26
N ILE A 461 -1.05 24.12 -6.60
CA ILE A 461 -0.83 23.02 -5.67
C ILE A 461 0.51 22.35 -5.96
N ILE A 462 1.26 22.00 -4.92
CA ILE A 462 2.52 21.27 -4.98
C ILE A 462 2.22 19.80 -4.70
N ILE A 463 2.47 18.94 -5.69
CA ILE A 463 2.23 17.50 -5.59
C ILE A 463 3.42 16.79 -6.24
N ASN A 464 4.04 15.85 -5.51
CA ASN A 464 5.22 15.11 -5.96
C ASN A 464 6.38 16.02 -6.43
N GLY A 465 6.55 17.17 -5.78
CA GLY A 465 7.57 18.16 -6.14
C GLY A 465 7.24 19.01 -7.38
N PHE A 466 6.09 18.80 -8.03
CA PHE A 466 5.64 19.62 -9.16
C PHE A 466 4.62 20.65 -8.71
N LYS A 467 4.65 21.85 -9.31
CA LYS A 467 3.54 22.80 -9.21
C LYS A 467 2.49 22.51 -10.27
N ARG A 468 1.22 22.55 -9.88
CA ARG A 468 0.07 22.45 -10.78
C ARG A 468 -0.83 23.66 -10.56
N HIS A 469 -1.13 24.39 -11.63
CA HIS A 469 -2.02 25.56 -11.55
C HIS A 469 -3.47 25.11 -11.33
N ILE A 470 -4.17 25.76 -10.40
CA ILE A 470 -5.61 25.54 -10.19
C ILE A 470 -6.37 26.52 -11.08
N PRO A 471 -7.08 26.06 -12.14
CA PRO A 471 -7.54 26.95 -13.22
C PRO A 471 -8.62 27.95 -12.82
N SER A 472 -9.39 27.68 -11.77
CA SER A 472 -10.49 28.55 -11.34
C SER A 472 -10.86 28.35 -9.87
N PRO A 473 -11.55 29.32 -9.25
CA PRO A 473 -12.16 29.15 -7.93
C PRO A 473 -13.12 27.96 -7.83
N ALA A 474 -13.85 27.64 -8.90
CA ALA A 474 -14.74 26.48 -8.91
C ALA A 474 -13.97 25.17 -8.81
N VAL A 475 -12.84 25.05 -9.54
CA VAL A 475 -11.94 23.90 -9.41
C VAL A 475 -11.32 23.87 -8.01
N PHE A 476 -10.87 25.00 -7.49
CA PHE A 476 -10.34 25.10 -6.13
C PHE A 476 -11.32 24.55 -5.09
N SER A 477 -12.57 25.02 -5.12
CA SER A 477 -13.62 24.55 -4.21
C SER A 477 -14.02 23.09 -4.45
N SER A 478 -13.89 22.56 -5.68
CA SER A 478 -14.20 21.16 -5.99
C SER A 478 -13.28 20.15 -5.30
N TYR A 479 -12.09 20.59 -4.88
CA TYR A 479 -11.17 19.80 -4.04
C TYR A 479 -11.43 20.00 -2.54
N GLY A 480 -12.36 20.87 -2.15
CA GLY A 480 -12.59 21.24 -0.75
C GLY A 480 -11.50 22.13 -0.15
N PHE A 481 -10.68 22.76 -0.98
CA PHE A 481 -9.61 23.65 -0.50
C PHE A 481 -10.18 24.95 0.10
N ASN A 482 -9.48 25.50 1.10
CA ASN A 482 -9.82 26.79 1.71
C ASN A 482 -8.82 27.86 1.28
N TRP A 483 -9.31 29.06 0.95
CA TRP A 483 -8.45 30.18 0.54
C TRP A 483 -7.46 30.62 1.62
N GLY A 484 -7.79 30.36 2.89
CA GLY A 484 -6.90 30.62 4.03
C GLY A 484 -5.70 29.66 4.12
N ASP A 485 -5.76 28.50 3.44
CA ASP A 485 -4.66 27.54 3.40
C ASP A 485 -3.56 27.92 2.40
N ILE A 486 -3.74 28.99 1.63
CA ILE A 486 -2.81 29.39 0.59
C ILE A 486 -1.63 30.14 1.19
N SER A 487 -0.48 29.49 1.12
CA SER A 487 0.80 30.08 1.47
C SER A 487 1.30 31.04 0.40
N THR A 488 1.74 32.24 0.80
CA THR A 488 2.35 33.19 -0.15
C THR A 488 3.86 32.99 -0.19
N VAL A 489 4.42 32.90 -1.40
CA VAL A 489 5.86 32.74 -1.65
C VAL A 489 6.36 33.80 -2.63
N SER A 490 7.67 33.99 -2.71
CA SER A 490 8.23 34.82 -3.78
C SER A 490 8.02 34.17 -5.15
N ALA A 491 7.92 34.99 -6.20
CA ALA A 491 7.80 34.50 -7.57
C ALA A 491 8.99 33.61 -7.98
N SER A 492 10.18 33.86 -7.44
CA SER A 492 11.38 33.05 -7.69
C SER A 492 11.29 31.66 -7.06
N VAL A 493 10.81 31.53 -5.82
CA VAL A 493 10.61 30.22 -5.18
C VAL A 493 9.54 29.42 -5.92
N LEU A 494 8.43 30.06 -6.32
CA LEU A 494 7.42 29.40 -7.15
C LEU A 494 7.98 28.92 -8.50
N ALA A 495 8.93 29.66 -9.09
CA ALA A 495 9.54 29.30 -10.37
C ALA A 495 10.41 28.03 -10.30
N ASP A 496 11.00 27.72 -9.14
CA ASP A 496 11.85 26.54 -8.94
C ASP A 496 11.09 25.22 -8.93
N TYR A 497 9.78 25.25 -8.68
CA TYR A 497 8.95 24.05 -8.84
C TYR A 497 8.73 23.75 -10.33
N PRO A 498 9.09 22.55 -10.82
CA PRO A 498 8.73 22.13 -12.17
C PRO A 498 7.22 22.10 -12.35
N THR A 499 6.72 22.55 -13.49
CA THR A 499 5.28 22.52 -13.77
C THR A 499 4.85 21.12 -14.14
N ALA A 500 3.79 20.62 -13.49
CA ALA A 500 3.14 19.38 -13.84
C ALA A 500 2.61 19.43 -15.27
N SER A 501 3.03 18.48 -16.10
CA SER A 501 2.68 18.43 -17.52
C SER A 501 1.83 17.22 -17.90
N LEU A 502 1.61 16.27 -16.99
CA LEU A 502 0.81 15.07 -17.21
C LEU A 502 -0.25 14.95 -16.11
N ILE A 503 -1.50 14.77 -16.51
CA ILE A 503 -2.61 14.56 -15.59
C ILE A 503 -3.46 13.36 -16.00
N ARG A 504 -4.16 12.76 -15.04
CA ARG A 504 -5.28 11.84 -15.30
C ARG A 504 -6.37 12.06 -14.28
N SER A 505 -7.62 11.74 -14.62
CA SER A 505 -8.68 11.75 -13.60
C SER A 505 -8.65 10.47 -12.74
N ALA A 506 -9.04 10.60 -11.47
CA ALA A 506 -9.23 9.42 -10.62
C ALA A 506 -10.25 8.45 -11.24
N GLY A 507 -9.89 7.17 -11.36
CA GLY A 507 -10.71 6.14 -12.01
C GLY A 507 -10.76 6.21 -13.54
N ASP A 508 -9.95 7.05 -14.18
CA ASP A 508 -9.82 7.16 -15.63
C ASP A 508 -8.43 6.67 -16.08
N ASP A 509 -8.41 5.91 -17.18
CA ASP A 509 -7.20 5.36 -17.81
C ASP A 509 -6.55 6.37 -18.78
N LYS A 510 -7.26 7.45 -19.14
CA LYS A 510 -6.75 8.47 -20.04
C LYS A 510 -5.77 9.39 -19.34
N VAL A 511 -4.53 9.36 -19.82
CA VAL A 511 -3.50 10.35 -19.48
C VAL A 511 -3.53 11.49 -20.48
N TYR A 512 -3.54 12.72 -19.97
CA TYR A 512 -3.50 13.94 -20.77
C TYR A 512 -2.18 14.67 -20.56
N PHE A 513 -1.55 15.09 -21.67
CA PHE A 513 -0.44 16.02 -21.66
C PHE A 513 -0.96 17.46 -21.71
N LEU A 514 -0.45 18.33 -20.84
CA LEU A 514 -0.82 19.73 -20.75
C LEU A 514 0.16 20.59 -21.55
N SER A 515 -0.34 21.29 -22.57
CA SER A 515 0.47 22.19 -23.39
C SER A 515 -0.39 23.32 -23.95
N GLY A 516 0.15 24.55 -23.99
CA GLY A 516 -0.56 25.70 -24.54
C GLY A 516 -1.91 26.02 -23.87
N GLY A 517 -2.09 25.62 -22.60
CA GLY A 517 -3.37 25.74 -21.89
C GLY A 517 -4.43 24.70 -22.29
N GLN A 518 -4.07 23.69 -23.08
CA GLN A 518 -4.95 22.61 -23.53
C GLN A 518 -4.50 21.26 -22.95
N LYS A 519 -5.44 20.32 -22.87
CA LYS A 519 -5.20 18.90 -22.58
C LYS A 519 -5.19 18.09 -23.87
N HIS A 520 -4.16 17.28 -24.06
CA HIS A 520 -3.99 16.42 -25.23
C HIS A 520 -3.99 14.97 -24.79
N TRP A 521 -4.95 14.16 -25.23
CA TRP A 521 -4.99 12.76 -24.81
C TRP A 521 -3.81 11.98 -25.39
N VAL A 522 -3.06 11.30 -24.54
CA VAL A 522 -2.00 10.36 -24.93
C VAL A 522 -2.63 8.99 -25.21
N LYS A 523 -2.81 8.66 -26.49
CA LYS A 523 -3.66 7.52 -26.90
C LYS A 523 -3.06 6.14 -26.69
N SER A 524 -1.75 6.04 -26.51
CA SER A 524 -1.08 4.75 -26.37
C SER A 524 0.16 4.83 -25.48
N LEU A 525 0.55 3.67 -24.92
CA LEU A 525 1.82 3.54 -24.21
C LEU A 525 3.02 3.85 -25.12
N SER A 526 2.91 3.55 -26.43
CA SER A 526 3.93 3.92 -27.42
C SER A 526 4.06 5.45 -27.54
N ALA A 527 2.93 6.16 -27.63
CA ALA A 527 2.88 7.63 -27.67
C ALA A 527 3.51 8.26 -26.42
N PHE A 528 3.25 7.64 -25.27
CA PHE A 528 3.75 8.03 -23.95
C PHE A 528 5.27 7.85 -23.87
N ASN A 529 5.76 6.64 -24.16
CA ASN A 529 7.18 6.30 -24.09
C ASN A 529 8.01 7.08 -25.11
N LYS A 530 7.52 7.26 -26.35
CA LYS A 530 8.21 8.01 -27.42
C LYS A 530 8.51 9.47 -27.03
N ARG A 531 7.69 10.04 -26.14
CA ARG A 531 7.86 11.42 -25.64
C ARG A 531 8.67 11.49 -24.35
N GLY A 532 9.19 10.37 -23.86
CA GLY A 532 9.95 10.29 -22.61
C GLY A 532 9.09 10.58 -21.38
N PHE A 533 7.77 10.43 -21.47
CA PHE A 533 6.89 10.61 -20.33
C PHE A 533 7.12 9.48 -19.31
N SER A 534 6.97 9.82 -18.03
CA SER A 534 7.13 8.88 -16.91
C SER A 534 5.84 8.82 -16.11
N TRP A 535 5.40 7.61 -15.74
CA TRP A 535 4.20 7.40 -14.95
C TRP A 535 4.26 8.08 -13.58
N GLY A 536 5.46 8.21 -12.99
CA GLY A 536 5.66 8.94 -11.73
C GLY A 536 5.36 10.43 -11.83
N ASN A 537 5.32 11.00 -13.04
CA ASN A 537 5.02 12.41 -13.28
C ASN A 537 3.53 12.66 -13.57
N VAL A 538 2.69 11.61 -13.60
CA VAL A 538 1.25 11.74 -13.88
C VAL A 538 0.53 12.11 -12.59
N ILE A 539 -0.05 13.31 -12.57
CA ILE A 539 -0.81 13.80 -11.41
C ILE A 539 -2.27 13.41 -11.53
N ILE A 540 -2.84 12.86 -10.47
CA ILE A 540 -4.27 12.55 -10.39
C ILE A 540 -5.04 13.84 -10.08
N VAL A 541 -6.05 14.13 -10.88
CA VAL A 541 -6.97 15.27 -10.71
C VAL A 541 -8.41 14.78 -10.61
N ASN A 542 -9.32 15.62 -10.11
CA ASN A 542 -10.74 15.33 -10.19
C ASN A 542 -11.29 15.64 -11.60
N SER A 543 -12.53 15.23 -11.86
CA SER A 543 -13.20 15.47 -13.14
C SER A 543 -13.41 16.95 -13.43
N ALA A 544 -13.76 17.74 -12.40
CA ALA A 544 -14.03 19.18 -12.54
C ALA A 544 -12.81 19.94 -13.10
N GLU A 545 -11.61 19.64 -12.62
CA GLU A 545 -10.39 20.23 -13.16
C GLU A 545 -10.09 19.76 -14.58
N ARG A 546 -10.12 18.44 -14.82
CA ARG A 546 -9.89 17.88 -16.15
C ARG A 546 -10.83 18.57 -17.15
N ASP A 547 -12.09 18.73 -16.81
CA ASP A 547 -13.12 19.27 -17.70
C ASP A 547 -13.04 20.79 -17.87
N ALA A 548 -12.47 21.51 -16.90
CA ALA A 548 -12.15 22.92 -17.02
C ALA A 548 -11.01 23.22 -18.01
N ILE A 549 -10.16 22.23 -18.34
CA ILE A 549 -9.06 22.38 -19.29
C ILE A 549 -9.56 22.06 -20.72
N PRO A 550 -9.47 23.01 -21.67
CA PRO A 550 -9.87 22.80 -23.06
C PRO A 550 -9.13 21.64 -23.74
N GLY A 551 -9.82 20.87 -24.58
CA GLY A 551 -9.19 19.82 -25.40
C GLY A 551 -8.36 20.37 -26.54
N GLY A 552 -7.17 19.80 -26.77
CA GLY A 552 -6.33 20.02 -27.95
C GLY A 552 -6.23 18.75 -28.81
N THR A 553 -5.38 18.78 -29.84
CA THR A 553 -5.15 17.62 -30.72
C THR A 553 -4.50 16.46 -29.96
N ASP A 554 -5.11 15.28 -29.99
CA ASP A 554 -4.59 14.08 -29.31
C ASP A 554 -3.22 13.65 -29.82
N LEU A 555 -2.44 13.06 -28.92
CA LEU A 555 -1.10 12.55 -29.19
C LEU A 555 -1.16 11.06 -29.53
N GLN A 556 -0.75 10.74 -30.75
CA GLN A 556 -0.59 9.38 -31.26
C GLN A 556 0.77 8.78 -30.91
#